data_AF-A0AAE0AAD8-F1
#
_entry.id   AF-A0AAE0AAD8-F1
#
_cell.length_a   1.000
_cell.length_b   1.000
_cell.length_c   1.000
_cell.angle_alpha   90.00
_cell.angle_beta   90.00
_cell.angle_gamma   90.00
#
_symmetry.space_group_name_H-M   'P 1'
#
loop_
_entity.id
_entity.type
_entity.pdbx_description
1 polymer ?
#
loop_
_entity_poly.entity_id
_entity_poly.type
_entity_poly.pdbx_seq_one_letter_code
_entity_poly.pdbx_strand_id
1 'polypeptide(L)'
;MSFAMDGRNVRLGIASDGFNPFGNMSNSYSMWPVFVVPYNLPPWKCMKDPFFMMSLLIPGPKAPGNDIDVYLQPLISELKELWDVGVSTYDAASGQNFCLRAAVLWTINDFPAYGNLSGWSTKGKLACPSCNKDTSNKWLKHGNKTVYMRHRRFLPLNHKWRDSKPLIAR
;
A
#
# COMPACT_ATOMS: atom_id res chain seq x y z
N MET A 1 20.73 -15.57 -0.92
CA MET A 1 20.22 -14.24 -1.31
C MET A 1 21.06 -13.21 -0.57
N SER A 2 21.97 -12.52 -1.25
CA SER A 2 23.01 -11.68 -0.62
C SER A 2 22.46 -10.45 0.12
N PHE A 3 21.33 -9.92 -0.33
CA PHE A 3 20.71 -8.70 0.23
C PHE A 3 20.49 -8.78 1.75
N ALA A 4 19.86 -9.85 2.22
CA ALA A 4 19.48 -9.99 3.63
C ALA A 4 20.68 -10.23 4.55
N MET A 5 21.84 -10.61 4.01
CA MET A 5 23.06 -10.87 4.77
C MET A 5 23.77 -9.58 5.19
N ASP A 6 23.60 -8.49 4.42
CA ASP A 6 24.14 -7.18 4.78
C ASP A 6 23.06 -6.37 5.51
N GLY A 7 23.24 -6.18 6.81
CA GLY A 7 22.31 -5.43 7.68
C GLY A 7 22.20 -3.95 7.33
N ARG A 8 23.16 -3.41 6.56
CA ARG A 8 23.16 -2.00 6.11
C ARG A 8 22.20 -1.76 4.96
N ASN A 9 21.78 -2.81 4.24
CA ASN A 9 20.74 -2.70 3.23
C ASN A 9 19.39 -2.32 3.84
N VAL A 10 18.67 -1.45 3.16
CA VAL A 10 17.49 -0.78 3.71
C VAL A 10 16.19 -1.49 3.33
N ARG A 11 15.30 -1.65 4.30
CA ARG A 11 13.94 -2.17 4.09
C ARG A 11 12.98 -1.00 4.15
N LEU A 12 12.15 -0.83 3.13
CA LEU A 12 11.26 0.32 2.98
C LEU A 12 9.79 -0.09 3.04
N GLY A 13 8.99 0.73 3.69
CA GLY A 13 7.53 0.78 3.53
C GLY A 13 7.14 2.01 2.75
N ILE A 14 6.08 1.91 1.95
CA ILE A 14 5.48 3.06 1.27
C ILE A 14 4.07 3.27 1.82
N ALA A 15 3.73 4.47 2.26
CA ALA A 15 2.39 4.79 2.73
C ALA A 15 1.79 5.94 1.92
N SER A 16 0.53 5.82 1.53
CA SER A 16 -0.18 6.93 0.87
C SER A 16 -1.68 6.78 1.07
N ASP A 17 -2.34 7.93 1.26
CA ASP A 17 -3.78 8.07 1.37
C ASP A 17 -4.20 9.48 0.97
N GLY A 18 -5.45 9.67 0.58
CA GLY A 18 -6.02 10.97 0.26
C GLY A 18 -6.65 11.63 1.49
N PHE A 19 -6.22 12.85 1.83
CA PHE A 19 -6.86 13.64 2.87
C PHE A 19 -7.28 15.03 2.38
N ASN A 20 -8.18 15.67 3.12
CA ASN A 20 -8.61 17.04 2.82
C ASN A 20 -8.10 18.01 3.91
N PRO A 21 -7.14 18.89 3.60
CA PRO A 21 -6.53 19.79 4.58
C PRO A 21 -7.47 20.94 5.01
N PHE A 22 -8.51 21.25 4.22
CA PHE A 22 -9.38 22.41 4.46
C PHE A 22 -10.64 22.08 5.27
N GLY A 23 -10.71 20.85 5.81
CA GLY A 23 -11.55 20.46 6.94
C GLY A 23 -12.92 21.13 7.04
N ASN A 24 -13.83 20.88 6.07
CA ASN A 24 -15.23 21.30 6.22
C ASN A 24 -16.18 20.66 5.19
N MET A 25 -16.38 19.33 5.21
CA MET A 25 -17.28 18.60 4.29
C MET A 25 -17.16 18.96 2.78
N SER A 26 -16.09 19.65 2.41
CA SER A 26 -15.90 20.21 1.08
C SER A 26 -15.08 19.25 0.28
N ASN A 27 -15.67 18.55 -0.68
CA ASN A 27 -14.93 17.69 -1.61
C ASN A 27 -14.18 18.49 -2.70
N SER A 28 -13.86 19.77 -2.43
CA SER A 28 -13.22 20.67 -3.39
C SER A 28 -11.71 20.45 -3.53
N TYR A 29 -11.10 19.68 -2.63
CA TYR A 29 -9.67 19.49 -2.60
C TYR A 29 -9.27 18.15 -1.98
N SER A 30 -8.20 17.56 -2.51
CA SER A 30 -7.58 16.34 -2.02
C SER A 30 -6.06 16.50 -2.07
N MET A 31 -5.39 16.09 -1.00
CA MET A 31 -3.94 16.00 -0.91
C MET A 31 -3.54 14.55 -0.68
N TRP A 32 -2.60 14.07 -1.49
CA TRP A 32 -2.07 12.71 -1.44
C TRP A 32 -0.57 12.75 -1.12
N PRO A 33 -0.18 12.65 0.16
CA PRO A 33 1.20 12.45 0.54
C PRO A 33 1.63 11.02 0.21
N VAL A 34 2.88 10.87 -0.19
CA VAL A 34 3.56 9.57 -0.31
C VAL A 34 4.72 9.59 0.68
N PHE A 35 4.63 8.71 1.67
CA PHE A 35 5.65 8.54 2.69
C PHE A 35 6.47 7.29 2.40
N VAL A 36 7.77 7.40 2.59
CA VAL A 36 8.73 6.30 2.57
C VAL A 36 9.28 6.11 3.98
N VAL A 37 9.20 4.89 4.50
CA VAL A 37 9.52 4.57 5.90
C VAL A 37 10.64 3.53 5.95
N PRO A 38 11.80 3.82 6.57
CA PRO A 38 12.86 2.84 6.74
C PRO A 38 12.60 1.92 7.93
N TYR A 39 12.43 0.63 7.67
CA TYR A 39 12.18 -0.43 8.65
C TYR A 39 13.45 -1.04 9.26
N ASN A 40 14.62 -0.46 9.02
CA ASN A 40 15.85 -0.85 9.72
C ASN A 40 15.85 -0.37 11.18
N LEU A 41 14.96 0.56 11.54
CA LEU A 41 14.76 1.04 12.90
C LEU A 41 13.77 0.14 13.65
N PRO A 42 13.89 0.05 14.99
CA PRO A 42 12.96 -0.75 15.78
C PRO A 42 11.51 -0.22 15.68
N PRO A 43 10.49 -1.08 15.88
CA PRO A 43 9.08 -0.73 15.65
C PRO A 43 8.58 0.52 16.39
N TRP A 44 9.08 0.77 17.61
CA TRP A 44 8.71 1.94 18.41
C TRP A 44 9.31 3.26 17.91
N LYS A 45 10.24 3.19 16.97
CA LYS A 45 10.97 4.33 16.40
C LYS A 45 10.64 4.56 14.93
N CYS A 46 10.55 3.51 14.11
CA CYS A 46 10.39 3.65 12.65
C CYS A 46 9.14 4.43 12.22
N MET A 47 8.08 4.39 13.03
CA MET A 47 6.82 5.11 12.74
C MET A 47 6.69 6.47 13.45
N LYS A 48 7.80 7.06 13.91
CA LYS A 48 7.80 8.41 14.48
C LYS A 48 8.08 9.44 13.38
N ASP A 49 7.47 10.61 13.51
CA ASP A 49 7.57 11.75 12.59
C ASP A 49 8.98 12.02 12.01
N PRO A 50 10.08 12.03 12.80
CA PRO A 50 11.42 12.30 12.24
C PRO A 50 11.97 11.21 11.33
N PHE A 51 11.35 10.03 11.27
CA PHE A 51 11.79 8.90 10.44
C PHE A 51 10.85 8.65 9.24
N PHE A 52 9.80 9.46 9.08
CA PHE A 52 9.00 9.47 7.87
C PHE A 52 9.60 10.42 6.85
N MET A 53 9.93 9.88 5.67
CA MET A 53 10.34 10.70 4.53
C MET A 53 9.12 10.94 3.66
N MET A 54 8.63 12.17 3.60
CA MET A 54 7.61 12.55 2.61
C MET A 54 8.30 12.73 1.26
N SER A 55 8.22 11.72 0.40
CA SER A 55 8.87 11.74 -0.92
C SER A 55 8.08 12.56 -1.93
N LEU A 56 6.75 12.56 -1.83
CA LEU A 56 5.86 13.29 -2.73
C LEU A 56 4.69 13.88 -1.92
N LEU A 57 4.20 15.03 -2.40
CA LEU A 57 2.93 15.60 -1.97
C LEU A 57 2.17 16.01 -3.24
N ILE A 58 1.04 15.35 -3.49
CA ILE A 58 0.24 15.54 -4.70
C ILE A 58 -1.05 16.28 -4.32
N PRO A 59 -1.09 17.62 -4.47
CA PRO A 59 -2.31 18.40 -4.29
C PRO A 59 -3.18 18.36 -5.55
N GLY A 60 -4.50 18.38 -5.37
CA GLY A 60 -5.42 18.55 -6.49
C GLY A 60 -6.85 18.87 -6.04
N PRO A 61 -7.69 19.40 -6.94
CA PRO A 61 -9.11 19.63 -6.64
C PRO A 61 -9.88 18.31 -6.43
N LYS A 62 -9.32 17.19 -6.90
CA LYS A 62 -9.85 15.83 -6.77
C LYS A 62 -8.71 14.86 -6.49
N ALA A 63 -9.05 13.67 -6.02
CA ALA A 63 -8.09 12.58 -5.92
C ALA A 63 -7.48 12.27 -7.31
N PRO A 64 -6.19 11.93 -7.39
CA PRO A 64 -5.49 11.70 -8.66
C PRO A 64 -6.02 10.47 -9.41
N GLY A 65 -6.64 9.51 -8.70
CA GLY A 65 -7.12 8.28 -9.33
C GLY A 65 -5.96 7.53 -9.99
N ASN A 66 -6.12 7.19 -11.27
CA ASN A 66 -5.08 6.50 -12.05
C ASN A 66 -3.91 7.43 -12.45
N ASP A 67 -4.09 8.75 -12.43
CA ASP A 67 -3.02 9.70 -12.78
C ASP A 67 -1.90 9.72 -11.71
N ILE A 68 -2.12 9.08 -10.57
CA ILE A 68 -1.12 8.92 -9.51
C ILE A 68 0.17 8.27 -10.03
N ASP A 69 0.07 7.39 -11.03
CA ASP A 69 1.20 6.68 -11.62
C ASP A 69 2.24 7.63 -12.24
N VAL A 70 1.78 8.74 -12.84
CA VAL A 70 2.64 9.77 -13.43
C VAL A 70 3.50 10.43 -12.35
N TYR A 71 2.90 10.72 -11.19
CA TYR A 71 3.60 11.34 -10.06
C TYR A 71 4.54 10.36 -9.35
N LEU A 72 4.20 9.07 -9.32
CA LEU A 72 5.01 8.03 -8.69
C LEU A 72 6.20 7.59 -9.55
N GLN A 73 6.19 7.85 -10.85
CA GLN A 73 7.24 7.46 -11.79
C GLN A 73 8.69 7.76 -11.31
N PRO A 74 9.04 8.98 -10.85
CA PRO A 74 10.39 9.25 -10.35
C PRO A 74 10.75 8.40 -9.13
N LEU A 75 9.85 8.29 -8.15
CA LEU A 75 10.06 7.47 -6.95
C LEU A 75 10.27 5.99 -7.32
N ILE A 76 9.45 5.45 -8.22
CA ILE A 76 9.58 4.07 -8.69
C ILE A 76 10.91 3.85 -9.41
N SER A 77 11.38 4.84 -10.18
CA SER A 77 12.68 4.77 -10.86
C SER A 77 13.83 4.64 -9.87
N GLU A 78 13.85 5.49 -8.83
CA GLU A 78 14.88 5.45 -7.78
C GLU A 78 14.83 4.16 -6.97
N LEU A 79 13.63 3.67 -6.64
CA LEU A 79 13.46 2.40 -5.93
C LEU A 79 13.96 1.20 -6.74
N LYS A 80 13.78 1.21 -8.07
CA LYS A 80 14.33 0.18 -8.97
C LYS A 80 15.85 0.27 -9.02
N GLU A 81 16.41 1.47 -9.14
CA GLU A 81 17.87 1.67 -9.11
C GLU A 81 18.48 1.13 -7.81
N LEU A 82 17.87 1.45 -6.66
CA LEU A 82 18.30 0.97 -5.34
C LEU A 82 18.23 -0.55 -5.21
N TRP A 83 17.30 -1.23 -5.88
CA TRP A 83 17.16 -2.67 -5.81
C TRP A 83 18.09 -3.41 -6.78
N ASP A 84 18.08 -3.02 -8.05
CA ASP A 84 18.75 -3.73 -9.15
C ASP A 84 20.26 -3.47 -9.13
N VAL A 85 20.66 -2.20 -9.02
CA VAL A 85 22.05 -1.76 -9.11
C VAL A 85 22.60 -1.50 -7.70
N GLY A 86 21.90 -0.70 -6.91
CA GLY A 86 22.36 -0.13 -5.65
C GLY A 86 23.19 1.14 -5.85
N VAL A 87 23.44 1.87 -4.75
CA VAL A 87 24.13 3.17 -4.76
C VAL A 87 25.36 3.11 -3.85
N SER A 88 26.48 3.66 -4.31
CA SER A 88 27.69 3.77 -3.48
C SER A 88 27.44 4.71 -2.31
N THR A 89 27.49 4.18 -1.09
CA THR A 89 27.16 4.90 0.14
C THR A 89 28.31 4.77 1.13
N TYR A 90 28.64 5.87 1.81
CA TYR A 90 29.68 5.88 2.83
C TYR A 90 29.15 5.34 4.17
N ASP A 91 29.80 4.31 4.69
CA ASP A 91 29.55 3.78 6.03
C ASP A 91 30.50 4.46 7.03
N ALA A 92 29.94 5.35 7.85
CA ALA A 92 30.71 6.10 8.84
C ALA A 92 31.29 5.23 9.96
N ALA A 93 30.71 4.05 10.22
CA ALA A 93 31.21 3.15 11.26
C ALA A 93 32.46 2.39 10.78
N SER A 94 32.48 1.96 9.52
CA SER A 94 33.65 1.26 8.94
C SER A 94 34.64 2.20 8.25
N GLY A 95 34.26 3.45 7.98
CA GLY A 95 35.06 4.41 7.22
C GLY A 95 35.25 4.05 5.74
N GLN A 96 34.33 3.26 5.18
CA GLN A 96 34.45 2.71 3.83
C GLN A 96 33.15 2.86 3.05
N ASN A 97 33.26 2.94 1.72
CA ASN A 97 32.08 2.89 0.86
C ASN A 97 31.60 1.45 0.72
N PHE A 98 30.28 1.27 0.66
CA PHE A 98 29.63 0.01 0.31
C PHE A 98 28.53 0.27 -0.70
N CYS A 99 28.10 -0.78 -1.40
CA CYS A 99 26.94 -0.70 -2.29
C CYS A 99 25.67 -0.89 -1.46
N LEU A 100 24.99 0.21 -1.16
CA LEU A 100 23.70 0.21 -0.48
C LEU A 100 22.63 -0.25 -1.46
N ARG A 101 21.83 -1.22 -1.04
CA ARG A 101 20.59 -1.59 -1.72
C ARG A 101 19.39 -1.35 -0.82
N ALA A 102 18.25 -1.09 -1.43
CA ALA A 102 16.98 -0.99 -0.72
C ALA A 102 15.91 -1.89 -1.33
N ALA A 103 15.00 -2.39 -0.49
CA ALA A 103 13.88 -3.23 -0.91
C ALA A 103 12.58 -2.71 -0.29
N VAL A 104 11.54 -2.57 -1.10
CA VAL A 104 10.18 -2.26 -0.63
C VAL A 104 9.52 -3.55 -0.14
N LEU A 105 9.11 -3.57 1.12
CA LEU A 105 8.47 -4.75 1.74
C LEU A 105 6.95 -4.75 1.55
N TRP A 106 6.31 -3.60 1.77
CA TRP A 106 4.86 -3.47 1.68
C TRP A 106 4.45 -2.02 1.47
N THR A 107 3.20 -1.86 1.02
CA THR A 107 2.51 -0.58 1.00
C THR A 107 1.46 -0.51 2.11
N ILE A 108 1.30 0.67 2.72
CA ILE A 108 0.30 0.98 3.74
C ILE A 108 -0.70 1.95 3.12
N ASN A 109 -1.91 1.48 2.91
CA ASN A 109 -2.99 2.22 2.28
C ASN A 109 -4.33 1.71 2.80
N ASP A 110 -5.34 2.57 2.74
CA ASP A 110 -6.72 2.11 2.86
C ASP A 110 -7.15 1.39 1.57
N PHE A 111 -8.33 0.78 1.58
CA PHE A 111 -8.77 -0.05 0.47
C PHE A 111 -9.02 0.75 -0.84
N PRO A 112 -9.61 1.95 -0.82
CA PRO A 112 -9.62 2.85 -1.98
C PRO A 112 -8.24 3.23 -2.51
N ALA A 113 -7.31 3.69 -1.66
CA ALA A 113 -5.96 4.10 -2.06
C ALA A 113 -5.16 2.93 -2.62
N TYR A 114 -5.35 1.72 -2.09
CA TYR A 114 -4.81 0.50 -2.67
C TYR A 114 -5.13 0.37 -4.16
N GLY A 115 -6.37 0.67 -4.56
CA GLY A 115 -6.79 0.59 -5.96
C GLY A 115 -6.03 1.55 -6.86
N ASN A 116 -5.81 2.79 -6.39
CA ASN A 116 -5.04 3.78 -7.14
C ASN A 116 -3.56 3.37 -7.25
N LEU A 117 -2.95 2.89 -6.16
CA LEU A 117 -1.52 2.56 -6.11
C LEU A 117 -1.15 1.25 -6.82
N SER A 118 -2.06 0.27 -6.82
CA SER A 118 -1.79 -1.07 -7.40
C SER A 118 -2.40 -1.28 -8.79
N GLY A 119 -3.23 -0.33 -9.25
CA GLY A 119 -4.11 -0.52 -10.41
C GLY A 119 -5.18 -1.59 -10.21
N TRP A 120 -5.36 -2.09 -8.98
CA TRP A 120 -6.34 -3.14 -8.69
C TRP A 120 -7.76 -2.58 -8.65
N SER A 121 -8.72 -3.35 -9.15
CA SER A 121 -10.13 -2.98 -9.01
C SER A 121 -10.57 -3.13 -7.56
N THR A 122 -10.93 -2.04 -6.89
CA THR A 122 -11.45 -2.06 -5.51
C THR A 122 -12.97 -2.16 -5.44
N LYS A 123 -13.63 -2.28 -6.59
CA LYS A 123 -15.10 -2.27 -6.74
C LYS A 123 -15.55 -3.38 -7.68
N GLY A 124 -16.85 -3.67 -7.67
CA GLY A 124 -17.45 -4.62 -8.61
C GLY A 124 -17.06 -6.08 -8.33
N LYS A 125 -16.97 -6.88 -9.39
CA LYS A 125 -16.85 -8.35 -9.26
C LYS A 125 -15.45 -8.83 -8.85
N LEU A 126 -14.43 -8.00 -9.02
CA LEU A 126 -13.01 -8.31 -8.80
C LEU A 126 -12.40 -7.54 -7.64
N ALA A 127 -13.23 -7.01 -6.73
CA ALA A 127 -12.76 -6.15 -5.66
C ALA A 127 -11.69 -6.79 -4.76
N CYS A 128 -11.76 -8.11 -4.53
CA CYS A 128 -10.86 -8.77 -3.58
C CYS A 128 -9.50 -9.11 -4.22
N PRO A 129 -8.39 -8.46 -3.81
CA PRO A 129 -7.07 -8.73 -4.37
C PRO A 129 -6.58 -10.15 -4.07
N SER A 130 -6.95 -10.69 -2.91
CA SER A 130 -6.56 -12.05 -2.53
C SER A 130 -7.32 -13.14 -3.29
N CYS A 131 -8.57 -12.88 -3.68
CA CYS A 131 -9.38 -13.85 -4.42
C CYS A 131 -9.24 -13.72 -5.94
N ASN A 132 -8.89 -12.53 -6.45
CA ASN A 132 -8.73 -12.26 -7.87
C ASN A 132 -9.98 -12.74 -8.67
N LYS A 133 -9.79 -13.53 -9.72
CA LYS A 133 -10.85 -14.12 -10.57
C LYS A 133 -11.80 -15.04 -9.80
N ASP A 134 -11.35 -15.59 -8.67
CA ASP A 134 -12.15 -16.46 -7.81
C ASP A 134 -13.01 -15.69 -6.79
N THR A 135 -13.13 -14.38 -6.94
CA THR A 135 -13.98 -13.54 -6.09
C THR A 135 -15.45 -13.95 -6.25
N SER A 136 -15.98 -14.64 -5.24
CA SER A 136 -17.40 -14.98 -5.21
C SER A 136 -18.23 -13.76 -4.84
N ASN A 137 -18.88 -13.23 -5.87
CA ASN A 137 -19.71 -12.05 -5.81
C ASN A 137 -21.17 -12.40 -6.17
N LYS A 138 -22.12 -11.62 -5.64
CA LYS A 138 -23.53 -11.69 -5.99
C LYS A 138 -24.09 -10.28 -6.13
N TRP A 139 -24.82 -10.02 -7.21
CA TRP A 139 -25.58 -8.78 -7.36
C TRP A 139 -26.89 -8.89 -6.58
N LEU A 140 -27.13 -7.96 -5.64
CA LEU A 140 -28.41 -7.83 -4.97
C LEU A 140 -29.29 -6.87 -5.76
N LYS A 141 -30.28 -7.40 -6.49
CA LYS A 141 -31.18 -6.62 -7.36
C LYS A 141 -31.87 -5.46 -6.63
N HIS A 142 -32.36 -5.69 -5.41
CA HIS A 142 -33.09 -4.65 -4.66
C HIS A 142 -32.18 -3.67 -3.93
N GLY A 143 -30.93 -4.05 -3.64
CA GLY A 143 -29.96 -3.20 -2.98
C GLY A 143 -29.01 -2.46 -3.91
N ASN A 144 -29.12 -2.70 -5.24
CA ASN A 144 -28.23 -2.17 -6.29
C ASN A 144 -26.74 -2.25 -5.92
N LYS A 145 -26.33 -3.34 -5.28
CA LYS A 145 -24.96 -3.53 -4.81
C LYS A 145 -24.45 -4.94 -5.05
N THR A 146 -23.15 -5.03 -5.29
CA THR A 146 -22.41 -6.29 -5.29
C THR A 146 -22.04 -6.66 -3.86
N VAL A 147 -22.38 -7.87 -3.42
CA VAL A 147 -21.95 -8.42 -2.14
C VAL A 147 -21.01 -9.60 -2.33
N TYR A 148 -20.08 -9.77 -1.40
CA TYR A 148 -19.07 -10.83 -1.43
C TYR A 148 -19.47 -11.94 -0.47
N MET A 149 -19.84 -13.09 -1.02
CA MET A 149 -20.54 -14.14 -0.26
C MET A 149 -19.57 -15.09 0.45
N ARG A 150 -18.35 -15.28 -0.09
CA ARG A 150 -17.35 -16.23 0.43
C ARG A 150 -16.34 -15.59 1.40
N HIS A 151 -16.77 -14.69 2.26
CA HIS A 151 -15.90 -14.08 3.29
C HIS A 151 -15.26 -15.11 4.24
N ARG A 152 -15.90 -16.29 4.40
CA ARG A 152 -15.44 -17.37 5.31
C ARG A 152 -14.57 -18.43 4.64
N ARG A 153 -14.23 -18.28 3.36
CA ARG A 153 -13.42 -19.27 2.63
C ARG A 153 -12.01 -19.49 3.20
N PHE A 154 -11.50 -18.50 3.93
CA PHE A 154 -10.18 -18.51 4.55
C PHE A 154 -10.15 -19.22 5.91
N LEU A 155 -11.31 -19.60 6.45
CA LEU A 155 -11.37 -20.41 7.66
C LEU A 155 -11.01 -21.88 7.33
N PRO A 156 -10.48 -22.66 8.31
CA PRO A 156 -10.28 -24.10 8.14
C PRO A 156 -11.54 -24.83 7.65
N LEU A 157 -11.38 -25.97 6.97
CA LEU A 157 -12.51 -26.74 6.40
C LEU A 157 -13.53 -27.17 7.46
N ASN A 158 -13.06 -27.53 8.64
CA ASN A 158 -13.86 -27.94 9.80
C ASN A 158 -14.34 -26.76 10.67
N HIS A 159 -14.14 -25.51 10.25
CA HIS A 159 -14.47 -24.37 11.09
C HIS A 159 -15.99 -24.15 11.16
N LYS A 160 -16.58 -24.17 12.37
CA LYS A 160 -18.03 -24.05 12.63
C LYS A 160 -18.76 -22.91 11.89
N TRP A 161 -18.07 -21.80 11.63
CA TRP A 161 -18.65 -20.66 10.91
C TRP A 161 -18.66 -20.83 9.39
N ARG A 162 -17.94 -21.79 8.81
CA ARG A 162 -17.87 -21.98 7.36
C ARG A 162 -19.25 -22.33 6.77
N ASP A 163 -20.05 -23.05 7.53
CA ASP A 163 -21.39 -23.52 7.11
C ASP A 163 -22.55 -22.74 7.76
N SER A 164 -22.27 -21.81 8.68
CA SER A 164 -23.36 -21.04 9.30
C SER A 164 -23.95 -20.04 8.31
N LYS A 165 -25.28 -19.86 8.32
CA LYS A 165 -25.94 -18.96 7.37
C LYS A 165 -25.36 -17.54 7.49
N PRO A 166 -24.94 -16.90 6.40
CA PRO A 166 -24.50 -15.52 6.43
C PRO A 166 -25.68 -14.63 6.83
N LEU A 167 -25.47 -13.75 7.80
CA LEU A 167 -26.40 -12.68 8.14
C LEU A 167 -26.36 -11.65 7.00
N ILE A 168 -27.12 -11.93 5.94
CA ILE A 168 -27.40 -10.91 4.94
C ILE A 168 -28.58 -10.16 5.50
N ALA A 169 -28.34 -8.96 6.04
CA ALA A 169 -29.40 -8.04 6.41
C ALA A 169 -30.34 -7.91 5.21
N ARG A 170 -31.61 -8.25 5.43
CA ARG A 170 -32.69 -8.12 4.43
C ARG A 170 -32.87 -6.66 4.07
#